data_AF-A0A511VH65-F1
#
_entry.id   AF-A0A511VH65-F1
#
_cell.length_a   1.000
_cell.length_b   1.000
_cell.length_c   1.000
_cell.angle_alpha   90.00
_cell.angle_beta   90.00
_cell.angle_gamma   90.00
#
_symmetry.space_group_name_H-M   'P 1'
#
loop_
_entity.id
_entity.type
_entity.pdbx_description
1 polymer ?
#
loop_
_entity_poly.entity_id
_entity_poly.type
_entity_poly.pdbx_seq_one_letter_code
_entity_poly.pdbx_strand_id
1 'polypeptide(L)' 'MRRKYSVEFKRKVVKQVLEAEKPSHVARKHKLSSITIYRWISEYKQGKYNLNVNRN' A
#
# COMPACT_ATOMS: atom_id res chain seq x y z
N MET A 1 10.07 -10.83 -14.12
CA MET A 1 8.67 -11.14 -13.79
C MET A 1 8.15 -10.14 -12.75
N ARG A 2 7.04 -9.43 -13.00
CA ARG A 2 6.50 -8.42 -12.07
C ARG A 2 5.69 -9.12 -10.98
N ARG A 3 6.09 -9.01 -9.71
CA ARG A 3 5.32 -9.58 -8.59
C ARG A 3 3.92 -8.93 -8.56
N LYS A 4 2.89 -9.75 -8.59
CA LYS A 4 1.49 -9.32 -8.39
C LYS A 4 1.17 -9.45 -6.91
N TYR A 5 0.69 -8.36 -6.31
CA TYR A 5 0.23 -8.33 -4.93
C TYR A 5 -1.29 -8.10 -4.92
N SER A 6 -2.00 -8.81 -4.06
CA SER A 6 -3.44 -8.63 -3.88
C SER A 6 -3.75 -7.23 -3.34
N VAL A 7 -4.95 -6.72 -3.62
CA VAL A 7 -5.40 -5.41 -3.14
C VAL A 7 -5.42 -5.37 -1.61
N GLU A 8 -5.85 -6.45 -0.97
CA GLU A 8 -5.86 -6.59 0.50
C GLU A 8 -4.47 -6.46 1.10
N PHE A 9 -3.48 -7.13 0.50
CA PHE A 9 -2.10 -7.04 0.95
C PHE A 9 -1.56 -5.61 0.85
N LYS A 10 -1.80 -4.94 -0.29
CA LYS A 10 -1.40 -3.55 -0.46
C LYS A 10 -2.07 -2.64 0.57
N ARG A 11 -3.36 -2.84 0.85
CA ARG A 11 -4.10 -2.08 1.86
C ARG A 11 -3.51 -2.29 3.25
N LYS A 12 -3.19 -3.53 3.62
CA LYS A 12 -2.54 -3.87 4.90
C LYS A 12 -1.19 -3.16 5.04
N VAL A 13 -0.34 -3.23 4.01
CA VAL A 13 0.97 -2.57 3.99
C VAL A 13 0.85 -1.05 4.13
N VAL A 14 -0.07 -0.43 3.38
CA VAL A 14 -0.28 1.03 3.46
C VAL A 14 -0.80 1.44 4.84
N LYS A 15 -1.76 0.70 5.42
CA LYS A 15 -2.27 0.98 6.77
C LYS A 15 -1.16 0.93 7.83
N GLN A 16 -0.31 -0.11 7.80
CA GLN A 16 0.82 -0.22 8.73
C GLN A 16 1.75 1.00 8.69
N VAL A 17 2.00 1.53 7.48
CA VAL A 17 2.84 2.72 7.31
C VAL A 17 2.15 4.00 7.77
N LEU A 18 0.84 4.12 7.55
CA LEU A 18 0.07 5.29 7.99
C LEU A 18 -0.12 5.35 9.50
N GLU A 19 -0.22 4.19 10.16
CA GLU A 19 -0.51 4.09 11.60
C GLU A 19 0.73 4.23 12.47
N ALA A 20 1.86 3.59 12.14
CA ALA A 20 2.93 3.44 13.14
C ALA A 20 4.36 3.27 12.61
N GLU A 21 4.58 3.00 11.32
CA GLU A 21 5.92 2.60 10.86
C GLU A 21 6.47 3.44 9.70
N LYS A 22 7.78 3.77 9.78
CA LYS A 22 8.51 4.35 8.64
C LYS A 22 8.44 3.39 7.45
N PRO A 23 8.22 3.89 6.21
CA PRO A 23 8.13 3.04 5.01
C PRO A 23 9.29 2.06 4.83
N SER A 24 10.50 2.44 5.26
CA SER A 24 11.71 1.61 5.17
C SER A 24 11.67 0.36 6.05
N HIS A 25 11.05 0.42 7.23
CA HIS A 25 10.91 -0.75 8.12
C HIS A 25 9.91 -1.75 7.56
N VAL A 26 8.75 -1.26 7.12
CA VAL A 26 7.71 -2.07 6.47
C VAL A 26 8.25 -2.72 5.18
N ALA A 27 9.03 -1.97 4.40
CA ALA A 27 9.69 -2.49 3.20
C ALA A 27 10.58 -3.70 3.52
N ARG A 28 11.45 -3.59 4.53
CA ARG A 28 12.34 -4.68 4.94
C ARG A 28 11.56 -5.90 5.45
N LYS A 29 10.54 -5.69 6.28
CA LYS A 29 9.69 -6.75 6.85
C LYS A 29 8.97 -7.56 5.78
N HIS A 30 8.45 -6.90 4.75
CA HIS A 30 7.70 -7.53 3.66
C HIS A 30 8.55 -7.85 2.42
N LYS A 31 9.88 -7.68 2.48
CA LYS A 31 10.81 -7.85 1.35
C LYS A 31 10.37 -7.05 0.10
N LEU A 32 9.91 -5.82 0.34
CA LEU A 32 9.49 -4.84 -0.66
C LEU A 32 10.55 -3.74 -0.81
N SER A 33 10.46 -2.98 -1.90
CA SER A 33 11.19 -1.71 -2.00
C SER A 33 10.37 -0.56 -1.41
N SER A 34 11.04 0.40 -0.77
CA SER A 34 10.38 1.60 -0.26
C SER A 34 9.61 2.35 -1.35
N ILE A 35 10.14 2.38 -2.58
CA ILE A 35 9.49 2.98 -3.76
C ILE A 35 8.11 2.34 -4.03
N THR A 36 8.01 1.01 -3.88
CA THR A 36 6.73 0.29 -4.06
C THR A 36 5.71 0.74 -3.02
N ILE A 37 6.15 0.94 -1.78
CA ILE A 37 5.29 1.40 -0.68
C ILE A 37 4.85 2.85 -0.91
N TYR A 38 5.75 3.77 -1.27
CA TYR A 38 5.39 5.16 -1.60
C TYR A 38 4.35 5.23 -2.71
N ARG A 39 4.53 4.42 -3.77
CA ARG A 39 3.54 4.30 -4.83
C ARG A 39 2.18 3.84 -4.30
N TRP A 40 2.13 2.81 -3.46
CA TRP A 40 0.87 2.31 -2.90
C TRP A 40 0.21 3.32 -1.96
N ILE A 41 0.98 4.10 -1.19
CA ILE A 41 0.44 5.20 -0.37
C ILE A 41 -0.23 6.25 -1.28
N SER A 42 0.43 6.65 -2.36
CA SER A 42 -0.15 7.59 -3.33
C SER A 42 -1.42 7.05 -3.97
N GLU A 43 -1.41 5.79 -4.42
CA GLU A 43 -2.58 5.12 -4.98
C GLU A 43 -3.73 4.98 -3.95
N TYR A 44 -3.40 4.77 -2.67
CA TYR A 44 -4.38 4.73 -1.58
C TYR A 44 -5.03 6.09 -1.34
N LYS A 45 -4.25 7.18 -1.32
CA LYS A 45 -4.76 8.56 -1.19
C LYS A 45 -5.65 8.95 -2.37
N GLN A 46 -5.38 8.43 -3.56
CA GLN A 46 -6.23 8.61 -4.74
C GLN A 46 -7.51 7.76 -4.73
N GLY A 47 -7.75 6.99 -3.66
CA GLY A 47 -8.94 6.16 -3.52
C GLY A 47 -8.91 4.87 -4.34
N LYS A 48 -7.78 4.50 -4.96
CA LYS A 48 -7.66 3.30 -5.81
C LYS A 48 -7.95 1.99 -5.07
N TYR A 49 -7.79 2.00 -3.75
CA TYR A 49 -8.07 0.85 -2.89
C TYR A 49 -9.41 0.93 -2.16
N ASN A 50 -10.19 2.01 -2.32
CA ASN A 50 -11.57 2.10 -1.84
C ASN A 50 -12.51 1.47 -2.86
N LEU A 51 -12.57 0.14 -2.85
CA LEU A 51 -13.64 -0.63 -3.49
C LEU A 51 -14.92 -0.46 -2.66
N ASN A 52 -15.66 0.60 -2.96
CA ASN A 52 -17.02 1.00 -2.54
C ASN A 52 -17.06 2.44 -2.02
N VAL A 53 -17.17 3.38 -2.95
CA VAL A 53 -18.15 4.46 -2.76
C VAL A 53 -18.82 4.60 -4.12
N ASN A 54 -20.11 4.25 -4.19
CA ASN A 54 -20.98 4.63 -5.29
C ASN A 54 -20.76 6.12 -5.57
N ARG A 55 -20.09 6.42 -6.68
CA ARG A 55 -20.09 7.77 -7.24
C ARG A 55 -21.40 7.88 -8.02
N ASN A 56 -22.46 8.26 -7.31
CA ASN A 56 -23.69 8.76 -7.90
C ASN A 56 -23.46 10.17 -8.41
#